data_AF-A0A2E0M8G3-F1
#
_entry.id   AF-A0A2E0M8G3-F1
#
_cell.length_a   1.000
_cell.length_b   1.000
_cell.length_c   1.000
_cell.angle_alpha   90.00
_cell.angle_beta   90.00
_cell.angle_gamma   90.00
#
_symmetry.space_group_name_H-M   'P 1'
#
loop_
_entity.id
_entity.type
_entity.pdbx_description
1 polymer ?
#
loop_
_entity_poly.entity_id
_entity_poly.type
_entity_poly.pdbx_seq_one_letter_code
_entity_poly.pdbx_strand_id
1 'polypeptide(L)' 'YVSSRPGCSAADIVAYLSNERKMRNHGLTARKVGYFIPRYMRSQIGFKLDATTGKRIYHAAI' A
#
# COMPACT_ATOMS: atom_id res chain seq x y z
N TYR A 1 1.98 9.27 0.84
CA TYR A 1 1.75 8.55 -0.42
C TYR A 1 0.28 8.20 -0.58
N VAL A 2 -0.30 7.35 0.28
CA VAL A 2 -1.72 6.94 0.14
C VAL A 2 -2.67 8.14 0.15
N SER A 3 -2.47 9.12 1.03
CA SER A 3 -3.31 10.33 1.09
C SER A 3 -3.25 11.21 -0.17
N SER A 4 -2.12 11.21 -0.89
CA SER A 4 -1.94 11.99 -2.12
C SER A 4 -2.28 11.21 -3.40
N ARG A 5 -2.44 9.88 -3.28
CA ARG A 5 -2.72 8.96 -4.38
C ARG A 5 -3.80 7.95 -3.94
N PRO A 6 -5.04 8.41 -3.67
CA PRO A 6 -6.13 7.51 -3.31
C PRO A 6 -6.37 6.51 -4.44
N GLY A 7 -6.67 5.26 -4.10
CA GLY A 7 -6.85 4.20 -5.09
C GLY A 7 -5.56 3.43 -5.42
N CYS A 8 -4.45 3.72 -4.76
CA CYS A 8 -3.21 2.98 -4.97
C CYS A 8 -3.28 1.55 -4.41
N SER A 9 -2.56 0.63 -5.05
CA SER A 9 -2.36 -0.74 -4.58
C SER A 9 -1.08 -0.88 -3.75
N ALA A 10 -0.89 -2.04 -3.11
CA ALA A 10 0.36 -2.34 -2.41
C ALA A 10 1.57 -2.38 -3.36
N ALA A 11 1.37 -2.73 -4.63
CA ALA A 11 2.43 -2.72 -5.64
C ALA A 11 2.90 -1.30 -5.94
N ASP A 12 1.97 -0.35 -6.07
CA ASP A 12 2.28 1.06 -6.31
C ASP A 12 3.06 1.67 -5.14
N ILE A 13 2.65 1.34 -3.91
CA ILE A 13 3.36 1.76 -2.69
C ILE A 13 4.79 1.21 -2.70
N VAL A 14 4.98 -0.07 -3.04
CA VAL A 14 6.32 -0.67 -3.11
C VAL A 14 7.15 -0.06 -4.23
N ALA A 15 6.57 0.20 -5.40
CA ALA A 15 7.27 0.87 -6.50
C ALA A 15 7.79 2.24 -6.07
N TYR A 16 6.97 3.03 -5.38
CA TYR A 16 7.38 4.31 -4.80
C TYR A 16 8.49 4.16 -3.76
N LEU A 17 8.34 3.22 -2.82
CA LEU A 17 9.34 3.01 -1.77
C LEU A 17 10.68 2.55 -2.36
N SER A 18 10.66 1.65 -3.34
CA SER A 18 11.87 1.13 -3.98
C SER A 18 12.59 2.17 -4.82
N ASN A 19 11.84 2.90 -5.66
CA ASN A 19 12.41 3.77 -6.68
C ASN A 19 12.59 5.20 -6.16
N GLU A 20 11.54 5.81 -5.64
CA GLU A 20 11.55 7.22 -5.23
C GLU A 20 12.18 7.40 -3.84
N ARG A 21 11.92 6.45 -2.91
CA ARG A 21 12.50 6.48 -1.55
C ARG A 21 13.79 5.67 -1.41
N LYS A 22 14.30 5.08 -2.50
CA LYS A 22 15.53 4.28 -2.56
C LYS A 22 15.57 3.10 -1.58
N MET A 23 14.42 2.52 -1.23
CA MET A 23 14.32 1.42 -0.26
C MET A 23 14.40 0.02 -0.90
N ARG A 24 14.92 -0.11 -2.13
CA ARG A 24 14.95 -1.38 -2.88
C ARG A 24 15.65 -2.54 -2.15
N ASN A 25 16.64 -2.24 -1.31
CA ASN A 25 17.45 -3.25 -0.62
C ASN A 25 16.86 -3.71 0.73
N HIS A 26 15.69 -3.19 1.12
CA HIS A 26 15.02 -3.55 2.38
C HIS A 26 14.09 -4.77 2.25
N GLY A 27 14.06 -5.42 1.08
CA GLY A 27 13.25 -6.61 0.84
C GLY A 27 11.74 -6.36 0.98
N LEU A 28 11.29 -5.14 0.68
CA LEU A 28 9.88 -4.77 0.66
C LEU A 28 9.18 -5.43 -0.53
N THR A 29 8.01 -6.03 -0.29
CA THR A 29 7.18 -6.65 -1.33
C THR A 29 5.74 -6.22 -1.15
N ALA A 30 4.94 -6.30 -2.23
CA ALA A 30 3.52 -5.94 -2.16
C ALA A 30 2.79 -6.78 -1.10
N ARG A 31 3.19 -8.04 -0.93
CA ARG A 31 2.67 -8.93 0.12
C ARG A 31 3.01 -8.41 1.53
N LYS A 32 4.26 -8.02 1.78
CA LYS A 32 4.69 -7.47 3.08
C LYS A 32 3.95 -6.17 3.41
N VAL A 33 3.89 -5.24 2.47
CA VAL A 33 3.13 -3.97 2.62
C VAL A 33 1.64 -4.26 2.84
N GLY A 34 1.08 -5.20 2.08
CA GLY A 34 -0.32 -5.59 2.17
C GLY A 34 -0.71 -6.22 3.51
N TYR A 35 0.20 -6.89 4.20
CA TYR A 35 0.00 -7.36 5.59
C TYR A 35 0.28 -6.28 6.63
N PHE A 36 1.25 -5.41 6.38
CA PHE A 36 1.64 -4.36 7.31
C PHE A 36 0.50 -3.37 7.54
N ILE A 37 -0.14 -2.88 6.47
CA ILE A 37 -1.15 -1.82 6.56
C ILE A 37 -2.33 -2.21 7.46
N PRO A 38 -3.03 -3.35 7.24
CA PRO A 38 -4.17 -3.72 8.08
C PRO A 38 -3.78 -4.03 9.54
N ARG A 39 -2.52 -4.42 9.79
CA ARG A 39 -2.04 -4.80 11.12
C ARG A 39 -1.59 -3.58 11.94
N TYR A 40 -0.90 -2.62 11.33
CA TYR A 40 -0.22 -1.54 12.05
C TYR A 40 -0.73 -0.14 11.70
N MET A 41 -1.46 0.02 10.61
CA MET A 41 -1.92 1.34 10.12
C MET A 41 -3.44 1.44 9.98
N ARG A 42 -4.21 0.51 10.56
CA ARG A 42 -5.66 0.44 10.40
C ARG A 42 -6.43 1.72 10.77
N SER A 43 -5.88 2.54 11.68
CA SER A 43 -6.49 3.81 12.09
C SER A 43 -6.23 4.96 11.12
N GLN A 44 -5.27 4.81 10.19
CA GLN A 44 -4.85 5.87 9.27
C GLN A 44 -5.09 5.50 7.81
N ILE A 45 -5.17 4.20 7.49
CA ILE A 45 -5.27 3.70 6.12
C ILE A 45 -6.36 2.62 6.06
N GLY A 46 -7.40 2.91 5.29
CA GLY A 46 -8.43 1.94 4.90
C GLY A 46 -8.11 1.27 3.57
N PHE A 47 -8.84 0.21 3.25
CA PHE A 47 -8.79 -0.38 1.92
C PHE A 47 -10.14 -0.97 1.51
N LYS A 48 -10.36 -1.03 0.20
CA LYS A 48 -11.41 -1.85 -0.44
C LYS A 48 -10.76 -2.99 -1.22
N LEU A 49 -11.44 -4.12 -1.31
CA LEU A 49 -11.00 -5.22 -2.19
C LEU A 49 -11.56 -4.96 -3.59
N ASP A 50 -10.67 -4.87 -4.57
CA ASP A 50 -11.06 -4.88 -5.98
C ASP A 50 -11.49 -6.30 -6.36
N ALA A 51 -12.75 -6.48 -6.75
CA ALA A 51 -13.32 -7.77 -7.08
C ALA A 51 -12.80 -8.36 -8.41
N THR A 52 -12.32 -7.51 -9.32
CA THR A 52 -11.80 -7.93 -10.63
C THR A 52 -10.37 -8.42 -10.50
N THR A 53 -9.54 -7.76 -9.68
CA THR A 53 -8.12 -8.12 -9.57
C THR A 53 -7.76 -8.82 -8.26
N GLY A 54 -8.67 -8.89 -7.28
CA GLY A 54 -8.41 -9.40 -5.93
C GLY A 54 -7.42 -8.55 -5.11
N LYS A 55 -7.12 -7.33 -5.57
CA LYS A 55 -6.12 -6.46 -4.93
C LYS A 55 -6.78 -5.57 -3.90
N ARG A 56 -6.03 -5.22 -2.85
CA ARG A 56 -6.46 -4.17 -1.92
C ARG A 56 -6.11 -2.81 -2.51
N ILE A 57 -7.12 -1.95 -2.54
CA ILE A 57 -7.08 -0.57 -3.02
C ILE A 57 -7.15 0.34 -1.81
N TYR A 58 -6.06 1.06 -1.55
CA TYR A 58 -5.86 1.81 -0.32
C TYR A 58 -6.34 3.26 -0.43
N HIS A 59 -6.83 3.79 0.69
CA HIS A 59 -7.19 5.19 0.85
C HIS A 59 -6.85 5.65 2.28
N ALA A 60 -6.69 6.96 2.48
CA ALA A 60 -6.59 7.50 3.83
C ALA A 60 -7.89 7.19 4.60
N ALA A 61 -7.77 6.80 5.86
CA ALA A 61 -8.91 6.77 6.76
C ALA A 61 -9.30 8.23 7.04
N ILE A 62 -10.59 8.53 6.89
CA ILE A 62 -11.20 9.80 7.29
C ILE A 62 -11.66 9.64 8.74
#